data_AF-A0A131Y6Y5-F1
#
_entry.id   AF-A0A131Y6Y5-F1
#
_cell.length_a   1.000
_cell.length_b   1.000
_cell.length_c   1.000
_cell.angle_alpha   90.00
_cell.angle_beta   90.00
_cell.angle_gamma   90.00
#
_symmetry.space_group_name_H-M   'P 1'
#
loop_
_entity.id
_entity.type
_entity.pdbx_description
1 polymer ?
#
loop_
_entity_poly.entity_id
_entity_poly.type
_entity_poly.pdbx_seq_one_letter_code
_entity_poly.pdbx_strand_id
1 'polypeptide(L)'
;MRLTDVVLGVFKRRGFGGPRFHFVKKIPGKISTGKTRIVPPVTAGHKLRLWDRMATEEEAMMYLSRPYLTEEEEKYLPREFRRIGARKYEVYNTRVRRPLKSLFAADLLTHLNTNRQWEE
;
A
#
# COMPACT_ATOMS: atom_id res chain seq x y z
N MET A 1 29.41 -31.14 6.28
CA MET A 1 29.21 -29.72 6.63
C MET A 1 27.76 -29.37 6.37
N ARG A 2 27.01 -28.89 7.37
CA ARG A 2 25.59 -28.57 7.20
C ARG A 2 25.44 -27.21 6.51
N LEU A 3 24.55 -27.12 5.52
CA LEU A 3 24.31 -25.91 4.71
C LEU A 3 24.02 -24.66 5.59
N THR A 4 23.44 -24.88 6.76
CA THR A 4 23.13 -23.87 7.78
C THR A 4 24.35 -23.13 8.31
N ASP A 5 25.48 -23.83 8.45
CA ASP A 5 26.70 -23.26 9.06
C ASP A 5 27.44 -22.34 8.09
N VAL A 6 27.34 -22.63 6.78
CA VAL A 6 27.91 -21.81 5.72
C VAL A 6 27.13 -20.51 5.56
N VAL A 7 25.79 -20.59 5.56
CA VAL A 7 24.93 -19.40 5.44
C VAL A 7 25.13 -18.47 6.64
N LEU A 8 25.10 -19.00 7.87
CA LEU A 8 25.32 -18.20 9.08
C LEU A 8 26.75 -17.62 9.15
N GLY A 9 27.76 -18.35 8.65
CA GLY A 9 29.14 -17.87 8.59
C GLY A 9 29.35 -16.69 7.63
N VAL A 10 28.63 -16.68 6.49
CA VAL A 10 28.70 -15.59 5.50
C VAL A 10 28.07 -14.30 6.04
N PHE A 11 26.97 -14.39 6.79
CA PHE A 11 26.36 -13.22 7.43
C PHE A 11 27.21 -12.64 8.57
N LYS A 12 28.00 -13.48 9.26
CA LYS A 12 28.88 -13.05 10.36
C LYS A 12 30.13 -12.26 9.89
N ARG A 13 30.66 -12.59 8.71
CA ARG A 13 31.88 -11.94 8.15
C ARG A 13 31.62 -10.57 7.56
N ARG A 14 30.37 -10.27 7.16
CA ARG A 14 30.02 -9.08 6.39
C ARG A 14 29.42 -7.97 7.26
N GLY A 15 30.04 -7.62 8.39
CA GLY A 15 29.84 -6.35 9.12
C GLY A 15 28.42 -5.92 9.52
N PHE A 16 27.38 -6.69 9.22
CA PHE A 16 25.99 -6.42 9.57
C PHE A 16 25.75 -6.87 11.01
N GLY A 17 26.48 -6.24 11.93
CA GLY A 17 26.18 -6.24 13.36
C GLY A 17 24.97 -5.37 13.62
N GLY A 18 23.78 -5.84 13.21
CA GLY A 18 22.54 -5.35 13.82
C GLY A 18 22.62 -5.56 15.35
N PRO A 19 21.89 -4.77 16.16
CA PRO A 19 21.92 -4.94 17.60
C PRO A 19 21.65 -6.41 17.94
N ARG A 20 22.48 -6.98 18.82
CA ARG A 20 22.25 -8.33 19.37
C ARG A 20 20.80 -8.39 19.79
N PHE A 21 20.00 -9.26 19.17
CA PHE A 21 18.64 -9.51 19.61
C PHE A 21 18.73 -10.04 21.04
N HIS A 22 18.63 -9.14 22.02
CA HIS A 22 18.46 -9.51 23.40
C HIS A 22 17.04 -10.08 23.47
N PHE A 23 16.91 -11.38 23.71
CA PHE A 23 15.65 -11.98 24.12
C PHE A 23 15.28 -11.37 25.48
N VAL A 24 14.60 -10.22 25.45
CA VAL A 24 14.07 -9.57 26.65
C VAL A 24 12.99 -10.49 27.23
N LYS A 25 12.87 -10.52 28.57
CA LYS A 25 11.74 -11.15 29.27
C LYS A 25 10.43 -10.82 28.56
N LYS A 26 9.52 -11.79 28.47
CA LYS A 26 8.20 -11.67 27.81
C LYS A 26 7.53 -10.35 28.19
N ILE A 27 7.35 -9.46 27.22
CA ILE A 27 6.66 -8.18 27.42
C ILE A 27 5.16 -8.48 27.58
N PRO A 28 4.50 -7.97 28.62
CA PRO A 28 3.07 -8.19 28.80
C PRO A 28 2.27 -7.43 27.74
N GLY A 29 1.31 -8.10 27.09
CA GLY A 29 0.44 -7.47 26.10
C GLY A 29 1.09 -7.26 24.73
N LYS A 30 0.60 -6.27 23.99
CA LYS A 30 1.08 -5.96 22.63
C LYS A 30 2.29 -5.02 22.70
N ILE A 31 3.34 -5.35 21.96
CA ILE A 31 4.65 -4.66 21.98
C ILE A 31 4.56 -3.17 21.63
N SER A 32 3.64 -2.78 20.74
CA SER A 32 3.52 -1.41 20.21
C SER A 32 2.58 -0.51 21.01
N THR A 33 1.78 -1.05 21.93
CA THR A 33 0.65 -0.34 22.56
C THR A 33 0.52 -0.63 24.05
N GLY A 34 -0.04 0.30 24.81
CA GLY A 34 -0.24 0.15 26.26
C GLY A 34 0.88 0.74 27.11
N LYS A 35 0.85 0.46 28.42
CA LYS A 35 1.77 1.04 29.41
C LYS A 35 3.21 0.54 29.23
N THR A 36 3.38 -0.74 28.97
CA THR A 36 4.68 -1.39 28.76
C THR A 36 4.85 -1.69 27.27
N ARG A 37 5.58 -0.82 26.56
CA ARG A 37 5.82 -0.90 25.11
C ARG A 37 7.29 -0.73 24.78
N ILE A 38 7.73 -1.29 23.65
CA ILE A 38 9.06 -1.00 23.10
C ILE A 38 8.95 0.26 22.25
N VAL A 39 9.70 1.30 22.63
CA VAL A 39 9.86 2.50 21.79
C VAL A 39 11.21 2.39 21.08
N PRO A 40 11.24 2.27 19.74
CA PRO A 40 12.50 2.26 19.02
C PRO A 40 13.21 3.62 19.17
N PRO A 41 14.54 3.65 19.33
CA PRO A 41 15.27 4.89 19.47
C PRO A 41 15.27 5.69 18.17
N VAL A 42 15.23 7.02 18.29
CA VAL A 42 15.34 7.92 17.13
C VAL A 42 16.80 7.94 16.65
N THR A 43 17.05 7.38 15.48
CA THR A 43 18.40 7.37 14.87
C THR A 43 18.70 8.70 14.16
N ALA A 44 19.99 8.99 13.90
CA ALA A 44 20.40 10.18 13.15
C ALA A 44 19.73 10.29 11.77
N GLY A 45 19.54 9.16 11.07
CA GLY A 45 18.85 9.13 9.78
C GLY A 45 17.35 9.46 9.85
N HIS A 46 16.70 9.33 11.02
CA HIS A 46 15.34 9.84 11.19
C HIS A 46 15.33 11.36 11.31
N LYS A 47 16.33 11.94 11.98
CA LYS A 47 16.48 13.39 12.10
C LYS A 47 16.76 14.05 10.75
N LEU A 48 17.68 13.49 9.97
CA LEU A 48 17.99 14.00 8.62
C LEU A 48 16.74 14.00 7.72
N ARG A 49 16.02 12.88 7.65
CA ARG A 49 14.77 12.80 6.88
C ARG A 49 13.68 13.76 7.35
N LEU A 50 13.67 14.09 8.65
CA LEU A 50 12.74 15.08 9.18
C LEU A 50 13.09 16.48 8.66
N TRP A 51 14.37 16.85 8.69
CA TRP A 51 14.84 18.12 8.16
C TRP A 51 14.57 18.26 6.65
N ASP A 52 14.82 17.21 5.87
CA ASP A 52 14.54 17.22 4.42
C ASP A 52 13.04 17.50 4.15
N ARG A 53 12.16 16.88 4.94
CA ARG A 53 10.71 17.11 4.84
C ARG A 53 10.33 18.52 5.25
N MET A 54 10.89 19.03 6.34
CA MET A 54 10.63 20.41 6.79
C MET A 54 11.05 21.43 5.73
N ALA A 55 12.21 21.25 5.09
CA ALA A 55 12.67 22.12 4.02
C ALA A 55 11.71 22.09 2.81
N THR A 56 11.24 20.89 2.44
CA THR A 56 10.25 20.72 1.36
C THR A 56 8.91 21.40 1.70
N GLU A 57 8.46 21.29 2.95
CA GLU A 57 7.23 21.94 3.42
C GLU A 57 7.36 23.46 3.43
N GLU A 58 8.51 23.99 3.88
CA GLU A 58 8.79 25.43 3.86
C GLU A 58 8.77 26.00 2.43
N GLU A 59 9.42 25.31 1.49
CA GLU A 59 9.38 25.66 0.07
C GLU A 59 7.94 25.66 -0.48
N ALA A 60 7.18 24.61 -0.17
CA ALA A 60 5.77 24.53 -0.58
C ALA A 60 4.93 25.67 0.02
N MET A 61 5.13 26.00 1.29
CA MET A 61 4.44 27.11 1.96
C MET A 61 4.76 28.46 1.29
N MET A 62 6.01 28.67 0.88
CA MET A 62 6.41 29.89 0.16
C MET A 62 5.58 30.06 -1.11
N TYR A 63 5.47 29.02 -1.93
CA TYR A 63 4.71 29.07 -3.17
C TYR A 63 3.20 29.18 -2.95
N LEU A 64 2.66 28.50 -1.94
CA LEU A 64 1.23 28.55 -1.63
C LEU A 64 0.79 29.86 -0.96
N SER A 65 1.72 30.61 -0.37
CA SER A 65 1.39 31.87 0.32
C SER A 65 0.91 33.00 -0.59
N ARG A 66 1.20 32.93 -1.90
CA ARG A 66 0.86 33.96 -2.88
C ARG A 66 -0.01 33.38 -3.99
N PRO A 67 -1.32 33.21 -3.74
CA PRO A 67 -2.23 32.72 -4.77
C PRO A 67 -2.34 33.73 -5.90
N TYR A 68 -2.51 33.22 -7.13
CA TYR A 68 -2.69 34.05 -8.32
C TYR A 68 -4.08 34.68 -8.39
N LEU A 69 -5.11 33.97 -7.91
CA LEU A 69 -6.49 34.44 -7.88
C LEU A 69 -6.90 34.75 -6.44
N THR A 70 -7.66 35.81 -6.27
CA THR A 70 -8.39 36.06 -5.03
C THR A 70 -9.61 35.16 -4.92
N GLU A 71 -10.12 34.98 -3.70
CA GLU A 71 -11.33 34.17 -3.45
C GLU A 71 -12.56 34.70 -4.20
N GLU A 72 -12.60 36.00 -4.50
CA GLU A 72 -13.69 36.62 -5.26
C GLU A 72 -13.57 36.32 -6.76
N GLU A 73 -12.37 36.40 -7.32
CA GLU A 73 -12.10 36.07 -8.72
C GLU A 73 -12.33 34.58 -9.01
N GLU A 74 -12.00 33.70 -8.05
CA GLU A 74 -12.20 32.26 -8.19
C GLU A 74 -13.70 31.89 -8.39
N LYS A 75 -14.63 32.70 -7.86
CA LYS A 75 -16.09 32.46 -8.02
C LYS A 75 -16.55 32.57 -9.47
N TYR A 76 -15.84 33.34 -10.28
CA TYR A 76 -16.17 33.57 -11.69
C TYR A 76 -15.49 32.57 -12.63
N LEU A 77 -14.67 31.64 -12.11
CA LEU A 77 -13.99 30.64 -12.91
C LEU A 77 -15.01 29.74 -13.64
N PRO A 78 -14.85 29.47 -14.96
CA PRO A 78 -15.82 28.69 -15.70
C PRO A 78 -16.02 27.29 -15.10
N ARG A 79 -17.28 26.88 -14.94
CA ARG A 79 -17.66 25.58 -14.34
C ARG A 79 -17.14 24.37 -15.13
N GLU A 80 -16.72 24.57 -16.37
CA GLU A 80 -16.08 23.56 -17.21
C GLU A 80 -14.73 23.11 -16.61
N PHE A 81 -13.97 24.03 -16.00
CA PHE A 81 -12.68 23.75 -15.35
C PHE A 81 -12.82 23.22 -13.91
N ARG A 82 -13.97 23.42 -13.25
CA ARG A 82 -14.28 22.78 -11.94
C ARG A 82 -14.36 21.25 -12.02
N ARG A 83 -14.31 20.66 -13.22
CA ARG A 83 -14.45 19.21 -13.45
C ARG A 83 -13.23 18.36 -13.08
N ILE A 84 -12.14 18.91 -12.56
CA ILE A 84 -10.97 18.09 -12.18
C ILE A 84 -11.25 17.20 -10.93
N GLY A 85 -12.26 17.53 -10.12
CA GLY A 85 -12.78 16.63 -9.08
C GLY A 85 -13.69 15.50 -9.60
N ALA A 86 -14.02 15.48 -10.90
CA ALA A 86 -14.99 14.58 -11.49
C ALA A 86 -14.43 13.20 -11.89
N ARG A 87 -13.26 12.78 -11.37
CA ARG A 87 -12.86 11.35 -11.39
C ARG A 87 -13.98 10.45 -10.85
N LYS A 88 -14.86 10.96 -9.98
CA LYS A 88 -16.04 10.21 -9.50
C LYS A 88 -17.01 9.79 -10.61
N TYR A 89 -17.20 10.60 -11.66
CA TYR A 89 -18.11 10.26 -12.75
C TYR A 89 -17.54 9.19 -13.69
N GLU A 90 -16.24 9.26 -13.99
CA GLU A 90 -15.56 8.21 -14.74
C GLU A 90 -15.56 6.88 -13.97
N VAL A 91 -15.27 6.92 -12.66
CA VAL A 91 -15.25 5.72 -11.81
C VAL A 91 -16.61 5.04 -11.70
N TYR A 92 -17.73 5.80 -11.75
CA TYR A 92 -19.07 5.20 -11.73
C TYR A 92 -19.36 4.40 -12.99
N ASN A 93 -18.96 4.91 -14.17
CA ASN A 93 -19.11 4.21 -15.45
C ASN A 93 -18.14 3.02 -15.60
N THR A 94 -16.98 3.05 -14.94
CA THR A 94 -16.00 1.94 -14.98
C THR A 94 -16.23 0.86 -13.93
N ARG A 95 -17.28 0.92 -13.10
CA ARG A 95 -17.69 -0.23 -12.29
C ARG A 95 -18.23 -1.29 -13.24
N VAL A 96 -17.32 -2.08 -13.80
CA VAL A 96 -17.61 -3.27 -14.61
C VAL A 96 -18.56 -4.12 -13.79
N ARG A 97 -19.85 -4.09 -14.15
CA ARG A 97 -20.83 -5.02 -13.61
C ARG A 97 -20.29 -6.39 -13.95
N ARG A 98 -19.87 -7.18 -12.97
CA ARG A 98 -19.52 -8.59 -13.19
C ARG A 98 -20.87 -9.30 -13.39
N PRO A 99 -21.30 -9.60 -14.63
CA PRO A 99 -22.56 -10.32 -14.78
C PRO A 99 -22.41 -11.67 -14.06
N LEU A 100 -23.50 -12.13 -13.45
CA LEU A 100 -23.56 -13.50 -12.97
C LEU A 100 -23.27 -14.44 -14.16
N LYS A 101 -22.56 -15.54 -13.91
CA LYS A 101 -22.32 -16.55 -14.96
C LYS A 101 -23.67 -16.99 -15.52
N SER A 102 -23.90 -16.76 -16.82
CA SER A 102 -25.06 -17.31 -17.51
C SER A 102 -24.89 -18.83 -17.62
N LEU A 103 -25.83 -19.59 -17.07
CA LEU A 103 -25.89 -21.04 -17.28
C LEU A 103 -26.83 -21.31 -18.45
N PHE A 104 -26.33 -21.94 -19.51
CA PHE A 104 -27.16 -22.38 -20.62
C PHE A 104 -27.56 -23.84 -20.43
N ALA A 105 -28.75 -24.20 -20.89
CA ALA A 105 -29.22 -25.59 -20.83
C ALA A 105 -28.28 -26.55 -21.59
N ALA A 106 -27.65 -26.08 -22.66
CA ALA A 106 -26.64 -26.83 -23.40
C ALA A 106 -25.46 -27.25 -22.52
N ASP A 107 -24.96 -26.36 -21.65
CA ASP A 107 -23.85 -26.66 -20.74
C ASP A 107 -24.21 -27.79 -19.76
N LEU A 108 -25.46 -27.82 -19.28
CA LEU A 108 -25.95 -28.88 -18.41
C LEU A 108 -26.11 -30.21 -19.14
N LEU A 109 -26.59 -30.18 -20.39
CA LEU A 109 -26.81 -31.37 -21.20
C LEU A 109 -25.50 -32.01 -21.71
N THR A 110 -24.40 -31.26 -21.77
CA THR A 110 -23.09 -31.83 -22.15
C THR A 110 -22.65 -32.98 -21.25
N HIS A 111 -23.03 -32.95 -19.97
CA HIS A 111 -22.68 -33.99 -19.00
C HIS A 111 -23.36 -35.34 -19.33
N LEU A 112 -24.46 -35.36 -20.08
CA LEU A 112 -25.12 -36.61 -20.50
C LEU A 112 -24.28 -37.42 -21.50
N ASN A 113 -23.36 -36.77 -22.22
CA ASN A 113 -22.49 -37.43 -23.18
C ASN A 113 -21.36 -38.22 -22.52
N THR A 114 -21.16 -38.12 -21.21
CA THR A 114 -20.11 -38.84 -20.47
C THR A 114 -20.22 -40.36 -20.57
N ASN A 115 -21.45 -40.87 -20.71
CA ASN A 115 -21.73 -42.30 -20.83
C ASN A 115 -21.94 -42.75 -22.28
N ARG A 116 -21.63 -41.91 -23.27
CA ARG A 116 -21.79 -42.26 -24.67
C ARG A 116 -20.73 -43.29 -25.09
N GLN A 117 -21.18 -44.48 -25.47
CA GLN A 117 -20.33 -45.53 -26.03
C GLN A 117 -20.63 -45.69 -27.53
N TRP A 118 -19.67 -46.24 -28.25
CA TRP A 118 -19.85 -46.62 -29.65
C TRP A 118 -20.48 -48.01 -29.70
N GLU A 119 -21.34 -48.26 -30.69
CA GLU A 119 -21.89 -49.59 -30.94
C GLU A 119 -20.76 -50.50 -31.44
N GLU A 120 -20.56 -51.66 -30.79
CA GLU A 120 -19.66 -52.73 -31.23
C GLU A 120 -20.22 -53.49 -32.44
#